data_AF-A0A091SZP4-F1
#
_entry.id   AF-A0A091SZP4-F1
#
_cell.length_a   1.000
_cell.length_b   1.000
_cell.length_c   1.000
_cell.angle_alpha   90.00
_cell.angle_beta   90.00
_cell.angle_gamma   90.00
#
_symmetry.space_group_name_H-M   'P 1'
#
loop_
_entity.id
_entity.type
_entity.pdbx_description
1 polymer ?
#
loop_
_entity_poly.entity_id
_entity_poly.type
_entity_poly.pdbx_seq_one_letter_code
_entity_poly.pdbx_strand_id
1 'polypeptide(L)'
;DLLTAQEYHCLLQLLCPDFPMELTQKAARIVLMDDAMDCLMSFSDFLFAFQIQFYYSEFLESVAAIYQDLLAGKNPNTVIVPTSSSGQHRQRQLPNDCSPLDGVEASLFYQCLESLCDRSKYSCPPSALVKEMLSSAQRLTFYGFLMALAKDQGINRALGKTPVSGTALH
;
A
#
# COMPACT_ATOMS: atom_id res chain seq x y z
N ASP A 1 -20.27 -9.54 -11.70
CA ASP A 1 -20.43 -10.48 -10.57
C ASP A 1 -19.60 -10.04 -9.38
N LEU A 2 -20.06 -10.37 -8.18
CA LEU A 2 -19.30 -10.19 -6.94
C LEU A 2 -18.89 -11.59 -6.46
N LEU A 3 -17.61 -11.77 -6.15
CA LEU A 3 -17.05 -13.07 -5.72
C LEU A 3 -16.21 -12.88 -4.46
N THR A 4 -16.07 -13.96 -3.69
CA THR A 4 -15.16 -14.05 -2.55
C THR A 4 -13.70 -14.15 -3.01
N ALA A 5 -12.74 -13.90 -2.11
CA ALA A 5 -11.32 -14.12 -2.39
C ALA A 5 -11.04 -15.57 -2.82
N GLN A 6 -11.73 -16.55 -2.23
CA GLN A 6 -11.56 -17.96 -2.59
C GLN A 6 -12.05 -18.26 -4.01
N GLU A 7 -13.17 -17.69 -4.43
CA GLU A 7 -13.68 -17.87 -5.79
C GLU A 7 -12.75 -17.23 -6.83
N TYR A 8 -12.22 -16.03 -6.56
CA TYR A 8 -11.17 -15.45 -7.42
C TYR A 8 -9.91 -16.30 -7.47
N HIS A 9 -9.53 -16.91 -6.35
CA HIS A 9 -8.40 -17.84 -6.32
C HIS A 9 -8.64 -19.05 -7.23
N CYS A 10 -9.81 -19.68 -7.14
CA CYS A 10 -10.21 -20.78 -8.02
C CYS A 10 -10.13 -20.39 -9.50
N LEU A 11 -10.54 -19.15 -9.85
CA LEU A 11 -10.41 -18.65 -11.22
C LEU A 11 -8.95 -18.51 -11.66
N LEU A 12 -8.07 -18.02 -10.79
CA LEU A 12 -6.63 -17.93 -11.08
C LEU A 12 -6.01 -19.33 -11.24
N GLN A 13 -6.49 -20.33 -10.50
CA GLN A 13 -6.03 -21.71 -10.61
C GLN A 13 -6.38 -22.38 -11.94
N LEU A 14 -7.40 -21.90 -12.65
CA LEU A 14 -7.67 -22.34 -14.03
C LEU A 14 -6.53 -21.95 -14.99
N LEU A 15 -5.81 -20.87 -14.70
CA LEU A 15 -4.67 -20.40 -15.50
C LEU A 15 -3.34 -20.96 -14.99
N CYS A 16 -3.19 -21.10 -13.67
CA CYS A 16 -2.00 -21.62 -13.00
C CYS A 16 -2.43 -22.49 -11.80
N PRO A 17 -2.45 -23.82 -11.90
CA PRO A 17 -3.00 -24.70 -10.86
C PRO A 17 -2.38 -24.50 -9.46
N ASP A 18 -1.09 -24.19 -9.41
CA ASP A 18 -0.33 -23.95 -8.18
C ASP A 18 -0.24 -22.46 -7.81
N PHE A 19 -1.16 -21.62 -8.32
CA PHE A 19 -1.20 -20.20 -7.96
C PHE A 19 -1.31 -20.04 -6.42
N PRO A 20 -0.59 -19.09 -5.79
CA PRO A 20 -0.60 -18.96 -4.33
C PRO A 20 -1.83 -18.18 -3.82
N MET A 21 -2.54 -18.75 -2.85
CA MET A 21 -3.69 -18.10 -2.18
C MET A 21 -3.29 -16.80 -1.47
N GLU A 22 -2.06 -16.71 -0.98
CA GLU A 22 -1.55 -15.53 -0.27
C GLU A 22 -1.66 -14.25 -1.12
N LEU A 23 -1.35 -14.31 -2.42
CA LEU A 23 -1.45 -13.14 -3.30
C LEU A 23 -2.91 -12.71 -3.49
N THR A 24 -3.82 -13.68 -3.60
CA THR A 24 -5.26 -13.41 -3.69
C THR A 24 -5.80 -12.77 -2.41
N GLN A 25 -5.37 -13.27 -1.25
CA GLN A 25 -5.75 -12.69 0.06
C GLN A 25 -5.17 -11.30 0.26
N LYS A 26 -3.90 -11.08 -0.08
CA LYS A 26 -3.29 -9.74 0.01
C LYS A 26 -4.01 -8.73 -0.88
N ALA A 27 -4.42 -9.13 -2.09
CA ALA A 27 -5.23 -8.28 -2.98
C ALA A 27 -6.62 -8.00 -2.38
N ALA A 28 -7.29 -9.02 -1.85
CA ALA A 28 -8.57 -8.87 -1.17
C ALA A 28 -8.48 -7.91 0.02
N ARG A 29 -7.40 -7.95 0.81
CA ARG A 29 -7.11 -7.02 1.92
C ARG A 29 -6.87 -5.57 1.49
N ILE A 30 -6.76 -5.27 0.20
CA ILE A 30 -6.71 -3.89 -0.32
C ILE A 30 -8.13 -3.37 -0.60
N VAL A 31 -9.05 -4.26 -0.94
CA VAL A 31 -10.44 -3.94 -1.30
C VAL A 31 -11.37 -4.00 -0.09
N LEU A 32 -11.12 -4.97 0.79
CA LEU A 32 -11.90 -5.28 1.97
C LEU A 32 -11.15 -4.85 3.24
N MET A 33 -11.91 -4.53 4.28
CA MET A 33 -11.35 -4.32 5.61
C MET A 33 -10.92 -5.67 6.22
N ASP A 34 -9.97 -5.65 7.15
CA ASP A 34 -9.37 -6.86 7.73
C ASP A 34 -10.39 -7.80 8.39
N ASP A 35 -11.49 -7.27 8.90
CA ASP A 35 -12.59 -8.00 9.55
C ASP A 35 -13.67 -8.50 8.56
N ALA A 36 -13.54 -8.18 7.27
CA ALA A 36 -14.54 -8.43 6.24
C ALA A 36 -14.03 -9.32 5.10
N MET A 37 -13.00 -10.15 5.32
CA MET A 37 -12.32 -10.91 4.26
C MET A 37 -13.17 -11.96 3.54
N ASP A 38 -14.30 -12.36 4.13
CA ASP A 38 -15.27 -13.28 3.52
C ASP A 38 -16.34 -12.53 2.69
N CYS A 39 -16.28 -11.20 2.62
CA CYS A 39 -17.20 -10.41 1.81
C CYS A 39 -16.93 -10.55 0.31
N LEU A 40 -17.98 -10.30 -0.46
CA LEU A 40 -17.92 -10.32 -1.92
C LEU A 40 -17.30 -9.01 -2.44
N MET A 41 -16.45 -9.12 -3.46
CA MET A 41 -15.85 -7.97 -4.15
C MET A 41 -16.07 -8.04 -5.66
N SER A 42 -16.15 -6.88 -6.31
CA SER A 42 -16.32 -6.80 -7.76
C SER A 42 -15.07 -7.25 -8.49
N PHE A 43 -15.24 -7.76 -9.72
CA PHE A 43 -14.10 -8.19 -10.53
C PHE A 43 -13.13 -7.03 -10.79
N SER A 44 -13.63 -5.81 -11.03
CA SER A 44 -12.79 -4.64 -11.23
C SER A 44 -11.99 -4.28 -9.99
N ASP A 45 -12.61 -4.27 -8.81
CA ASP A 45 -11.91 -3.93 -7.57
C ASP A 45 -10.83 -4.98 -7.27
N PHE A 46 -11.17 -6.27 -7.40
CA PHE A 46 -10.21 -7.35 -7.26
C PHE A 46 -9.08 -7.23 -8.27
N LEU A 47 -9.38 -7.00 -9.56
CA LEU A 47 -8.38 -6.94 -10.61
C LEU A 47 -7.36 -5.82 -10.36
N PHE A 48 -7.80 -4.61 -10.03
CA PHE A 48 -6.88 -3.51 -9.78
C PHE A 48 -6.04 -3.72 -8.53
N ALA A 49 -6.65 -4.21 -7.44
CA ALA A 49 -5.95 -4.57 -6.22
C ALA A 49 -4.96 -5.73 -6.43
N PHE A 50 -5.33 -6.70 -7.27
CA PHE A 50 -4.47 -7.82 -7.61
C PHE A 50 -3.31 -7.37 -8.50
N GLN A 51 -3.54 -6.48 -9.46
CA GLN A 51 -2.49 -5.97 -10.33
C GLN A 51 -1.38 -5.27 -9.54
N ILE A 52 -1.73 -4.37 -8.62
CA ILE A 52 -0.74 -3.70 -7.76
C ILE A 52 -0.08 -4.69 -6.79
N GLN A 53 -0.85 -5.59 -6.18
CA GLN A 53 -0.31 -6.56 -5.22
C GLN A 53 0.66 -7.54 -5.88
N PHE A 54 0.35 -7.96 -7.11
CA PHE A 54 1.15 -8.90 -7.88
C PHE A 54 2.37 -8.24 -8.51
N TYR A 55 2.21 -7.05 -9.10
CA TYR A 55 3.28 -6.42 -9.88
C TYR A 55 4.23 -5.55 -9.04
N TYR A 56 3.74 -4.96 -7.94
CA TYR A 56 4.51 -4.08 -7.07
C TYR A 56 4.76 -4.72 -5.69
N SER A 57 4.82 -6.05 -5.59
CA SER A 57 4.84 -6.75 -4.31
C SER A 57 5.95 -6.28 -3.35
N GLU A 58 7.19 -6.20 -3.87
CA GLU A 58 8.37 -5.80 -3.12
C GLU A 58 8.36 -4.30 -2.76
N PHE A 59 7.76 -3.49 -3.63
CA PHE A 59 7.49 -2.10 -3.34
C PHE A 59 6.53 -2.00 -2.16
N LEU A 60 5.40 -2.69 -2.19
CA LEU A 60 4.40 -2.64 -1.12
C LEU A 60 4.95 -3.12 0.23
N GLU A 61 5.79 -4.15 0.24
CA GLU A 61 6.48 -4.61 1.45
C GLU A 61 7.40 -3.52 2.04
N SER A 62 8.18 -2.86 1.19
CA SER A 62 9.06 -1.77 1.59
C SER A 62 8.28 -0.55 2.08
N VAL A 63 7.17 -0.22 1.41
CA VAL A 63 6.28 0.87 1.83
C VAL A 63 5.61 0.57 3.17
N ALA A 64 5.19 -0.67 3.41
CA ALA A 64 4.65 -1.08 4.71
C ALA A 64 5.66 -0.84 5.84
N ALA A 65 6.93 -1.20 5.63
CA ALA A 65 8.00 -0.95 6.60
C ALA A 65 8.19 0.56 6.87
N ILE A 66 8.22 1.39 5.83
CA ILE A 66 8.30 2.86 5.95
C ILE A 66 7.12 3.40 6.76
N TYR A 67 5.91 2.95 6.46
CA TYR A 67 4.70 3.40 7.16
C TYR A 67 4.76 3.06 8.65
N GLN A 68 5.18 1.83 9.00
CA GLN A 68 5.35 1.42 10.40
C GLN A 68 6.43 2.21 11.12
N ASP A 69 7.56 2.49 10.45
CA ASP A 69 8.62 3.33 11.01
C ASP A 69 8.15 4.76 11.30
N LEU A 70 7.36 5.35 10.40
CA LEU A 70 6.76 6.67 10.60
C LEU A 70 5.72 6.66 11.72
N LEU A 71 4.90 5.62 11.83
CA LEU A 71 3.97 5.46 12.97
C LEU A 71 4.72 5.32 14.30
N ALA A 72 5.87 4.66 14.31
CA ALA A 72 6.76 4.55 15.47
C ALA A 72 7.53 5.86 15.76
N GLY A 73 7.32 6.92 14.99
CA GLY A 73 7.95 8.23 15.18
C GLY A 73 9.38 8.34 14.61
N LYS A 74 9.85 7.36 13.82
CA LYS A 74 11.15 7.46 13.15
C LYS A 74 11.01 8.40 11.95
N ASN A 75 11.51 9.62 12.07
CA ASN A 75 11.51 10.59 10.98
C ASN A 75 12.88 10.56 10.27
N PRO A 76 12.94 10.58 8.92
CA PRO A 76 14.20 10.71 8.17
C PRO A 76 15.01 11.95 8.56
N ASN A 77 14.38 12.98 9.13
CA ASN A 77 15.03 14.21 9.60
C ASN A 77 15.46 14.15 11.08
N THR A 78 15.30 13.02 11.78
CA THR A 78 15.75 12.89 13.17
C THR A 78 17.26 12.72 13.23
N VAL A 79 17.96 13.82 13.54
CA VAL A 79 19.39 13.77 13.89
C VAL A 79 19.52 13.17 15.30
N ILE A 80 20.03 11.94 15.39
CA ILE A 80 20.44 11.36 16.67
C ILE A 80 21.79 11.98 17.03
N VAL A 81 21.76 13.06 17.82
CA VAL A 81 22.98 13.58 18.45
C VAL A 81 23.42 12.61 19.55
N PRO A 82 24.70 12.18 19.60
CA PRO A 82 25.22 11.44 20.73
C PRO A 82 25.37 12.39 21.92
N THR A 83 24.32 12.60 22.71
CA THR A 83 24.44 13.28 23.99
C THR A 83 25.12 12.31 24.96
N SER A 84 26.40 12.55 25.21
CA SER A 84 27.13 11.92 26.32
C SER A 84 26.57 12.48 27.63
N SER A 85 25.81 11.70 28.39
CA SER A 85 25.55 12.03 29.80
C SER A 85 25.52 10.77 30.68
N SER A 86 26.41 10.81 31.67
CA SER A 86 26.36 9.99 32.89
C SER A 86 24.98 10.04 33.52
N GLY A 87 24.50 8.87 33.98
CA GLY A 87 23.65 8.77 35.16
C GLY A 87 22.17 9.17 35.02
N GLN A 88 21.32 8.16 35.18
CA GLN A 88 19.98 8.26 35.79
C GLN A 88 18.91 9.14 35.11
N HIS A 89 18.27 8.59 34.08
CA HIS A 89 16.79 8.52 34.09
C HIS A 89 16.29 7.50 33.06
N ARG A 90 15.99 6.28 33.52
CA ARG A 90 15.12 5.34 32.79
C ARG A 90 13.69 5.85 32.93
N GLN A 91 13.34 6.94 32.24
CA GLN A 91 11.95 7.17 31.90
C GLN A 91 11.63 6.28 30.71
N ARG A 92 11.09 5.09 31.01
CA ARG A 92 10.24 4.41 30.04
C ARG A 92 9.13 5.42 29.72
N GLN A 93 9.15 5.99 28.52
CA GLN A 93 7.95 6.61 28.00
C GLN A 93 6.89 5.52 28.01
N LEU A 94 5.89 5.68 28.89
CA LEU A 94 4.67 4.89 28.82
C LEU A 94 4.09 5.07 27.41
N PRO A 95 3.45 4.04 26.82
CA PRO A 95 2.68 4.22 25.61
C PRO A 95 1.68 5.33 25.91
N ASN A 96 1.87 6.48 25.29
CA ASN A 96 0.99 7.61 25.48
C ASN A 96 -0.34 7.20 24.83
N ASP A 97 -1.36 6.97 25.65
CA ASP A 97 -2.78 6.82 25.27
C ASP A 97 -3.30 8.16 24.70
N CYS A 98 -2.66 8.65 23.65
CA CYS A 98 -3.19 9.70 22.82
C CYS A 98 -3.81 9.02 21.61
N SER A 99 -5.15 9.07 21.49
CA SER A 99 -5.86 8.73 20.26
C SER A 99 -5.20 9.47 19.09
N PRO A 100 -4.39 8.81 18.25
CA PRO A 100 -3.72 9.49 17.18
C PRO A 100 -4.77 9.75 16.11
N LEU A 101 -4.77 10.94 15.53
CA LEU A 101 -5.46 11.19 14.26
C LEU A 101 -4.91 10.15 13.26
N ASP A 102 -5.74 9.16 12.92
CA ASP A 102 -5.34 7.93 12.23
C ASP A 102 -4.40 8.19 11.04
N GLY A 103 -3.21 7.59 11.06
CA GLY A 103 -2.29 7.59 9.92
C GLY A 103 -0.97 8.34 10.10
N VAL A 104 -0.25 8.54 8.99
CA VAL A 104 1.03 9.28 8.90
C VAL A 104 0.86 10.54 8.06
N GLU A 105 1.73 11.54 8.25
CA GLU A 105 1.75 12.75 7.42
C GLU A 105 2.12 12.42 5.96
N ALA A 106 1.30 12.87 5.01
CA ALA A 106 1.45 12.51 3.60
C ALA A 106 2.74 13.03 2.98
N SER A 107 3.18 14.23 3.38
CA SER A 107 4.41 14.84 2.91
C SER A 107 5.65 14.05 3.34
N LEU A 108 5.72 13.64 4.61
CA LEU A 108 6.82 12.82 5.12
C LEU A 108 6.81 11.42 4.50
N PHE A 109 5.62 10.83 4.33
CA PHE A 109 5.47 9.55 3.68
C PHE A 109 5.96 9.59 2.23
N TYR A 110 5.53 10.59 1.44
CA TYR A 110 5.98 10.77 0.07
C TYR A 110 7.51 10.97 -0.03
N GLN A 111 8.12 11.75 0.87
CA GLN A 111 9.57 11.94 0.89
C GLN A 111 10.32 10.60 1.05
N CYS A 112 9.83 9.72 1.93
CA CYS A 112 10.39 8.38 2.10
C CYS A 112 10.18 7.52 0.85
N LEU A 113 8.99 7.58 0.23
CA LEU A 113 8.68 6.85 -1.00
C LEU A 113 9.55 7.28 -2.18
N GLU A 114 9.75 8.58 -2.37
CA GLU A 114 10.60 9.13 -3.44
C GLU A 114 12.02 8.57 -3.32
N SER A 115 12.59 8.62 -2.10
CA SER A 115 13.91 8.05 -1.82
C SER A 115 13.98 6.53 -2.02
N LEU A 116 12.85 5.82 -1.86
CA LEU A 116 12.75 4.38 -2.05
C LEU A 116 12.74 4.04 -3.54
N CYS A 117 11.93 4.75 -4.33
CA CYS A 117 11.82 4.55 -5.77
C CYS A 117 13.17 4.77 -6.47
N ASP A 118 13.92 5.82 -6.08
CA ASP A 118 15.22 6.15 -6.69
C ASP A 118 16.29 5.06 -6.50
N ARG A 119 16.22 4.30 -5.40
CA ARG A 119 17.20 3.25 -5.06
C ARG A 119 16.72 1.82 -5.35
N SER A 120 15.46 1.68 -5.78
CA SER A 120 14.82 0.38 -5.95
C SER A 120 15.36 -0.38 -7.16
N LYS A 121 15.43 -1.70 -7.06
CA LYS A 121 15.74 -2.62 -8.19
C LYS A 121 14.50 -3.31 -8.75
N TYR A 122 13.35 -3.08 -8.12
CA TYR A 122 12.06 -3.66 -8.45
C TYR A 122 11.14 -2.60 -9.05
N SER A 123 10.05 -3.04 -9.68
CA SER A 123 9.05 -2.15 -10.27
C SER A 123 8.42 -1.24 -9.22
N CYS A 124 8.31 0.05 -9.53
CA CYS A 124 7.62 1.04 -8.70
C CYS A 124 6.53 1.75 -9.52
N PRO A 125 5.42 2.17 -8.89
CA PRO A 125 4.45 3.04 -9.54
C PRO A 125 5.11 4.37 -9.95
N PRO A 126 4.65 5.03 -11.03
CA PRO A 126 5.22 6.31 -11.46
C PRO A 126 5.18 7.37 -10.35
N SER A 127 6.35 7.89 -9.96
CA SER A 127 6.49 8.81 -8.81
C SER A 127 5.60 10.06 -8.92
N ALA A 128 5.45 10.61 -10.14
CA ALA A 128 4.60 11.77 -10.39
C ALA A 128 3.13 11.52 -10.01
N LEU A 129 2.60 10.33 -10.32
CA LEU A 129 1.22 9.96 -9.98
C LEU A 129 1.05 9.72 -8.48
N VAL A 130 2.04 9.08 -7.84
CA VAL A 130 2.04 8.89 -6.39
C VAL A 130 2.07 10.24 -5.66
N LYS A 131 2.85 11.20 -6.16
CA LYS A 131 2.92 12.55 -5.61
C LYS A 131 1.59 13.28 -5.71
N GLU A 132 0.97 13.25 -6.90
CA GLU A 132 -0.32 13.86 -7.15
C GLU A 132 -1.38 13.27 -6.22
N MET A 133 -1.46 11.95 -6.13
CA MET A 133 -2.38 11.23 -5.25
C MET A 133 -2.23 11.67 -3.78
N LEU A 134 -0.99 11.72 -3.27
CA LEU A 134 -0.72 12.09 -1.88
C LEU A 134 -0.86 13.58 -1.60
N SER A 135 -0.75 14.44 -2.60
CA SER A 135 -0.88 15.90 -2.44
C SER A 135 -2.27 16.35 -1.97
N SER A 136 -3.28 15.51 -2.17
CA SER A 136 -4.66 15.77 -1.79
C SER A 136 -4.97 15.54 -0.30
N ALA A 137 -4.09 14.84 0.43
CA ALA A 137 -4.31 14.45 1.81
C ALA A 137 -3.25 15.03 2.74
N GLN A 138 -3.66 15.45 3.94
CA GLN A 138 -2.70 15.83 4.99
C GLN A 138 -2.13 14.59 5.70
N ARG A 139 -3.01 13.64 6.02
CA ARG A 139 -2.68 12.39 6.69
C ARG A 139 -3.36 11.23 5.99
N LEU A 140 -2.76 10.05 6.05
CA LEU A 140 -3.31 8.84 5.45
C LEU A 140 -3.00 7.59 6.26
N THR A 141 -3.91 6.63 6.21
CA THR A 141 -3.65 5.27 6.69
C THR A 141 -2.97 4.45 5.59
N PHE A 142 -2.28 3.38 5.97
CA PHE A 142 -1.65 2.48 4.99
C PHE A 142 -2.69 1.86 4.04
N TYR A 143 -3.82 1.40 4.58
CA TYR A 143 -4.92 0.88 3.78
C TYR A 143 -5.50 1.95 2.84
N GLY A 144 -5.68 3.18 3.33
CA GLY A 144 -6.13 4.31 2.51
C GLY A 144 -5.19 4.58 1.32
N PHE A 145 -3.87 4.47 1.53
CA PHE A 145 -2.89 4.54 0.45
C PHE A 145 -3.02 3.41 -0.56
N LEU A 146 -3.09 2.15 -0.10
CA LEU A 146 -3.21 1.00 -1.00
C LEU A 146 -4.47 1.09 -1.86
N MET A 147 -5.59 1.48 -1.26
CA MET A 147 -6.84 1.62 -1.99
C MET A 147 -6.81 2.81 -2.97
N ALA A 148 -6.18 3.92 -2.61
CA ALA A 148 -5.95 5.03 -3.54
C ALA A 148 -5.07 4.59 -4.72
N LEU A 149 -4.00 3.84 -4.46
CA LEU A 149 -3.11 3.29 -5.48
C LEU A 149 -3.85 2.34 -6.43
N ALA A 150 -4.74 1.50 -5.90
CA ALA A 150 -5.57 0.58 -6.68
C ALA A 150 -6.58 1.28 -7.58
N LYS A 151 -7.13 2.40 -7.12
CA LYS A 151 -8.19 3.12 -7.85
C LYS A 151 -7.65 4.19 -8.80
N ASP A 152 -6.37 4.51 -8.73
CA ASP A 152 -5.76 5.52 -9.58
C ASP A 152 -5.72 5.07 -11.05
N GLN A 153 -6.35 5.84 -11.93
CA GLN A 153 -6.44 5.49 -13.34
C GLN A 153 -5.10 5.62 -14.06
N GLY A 154 -4.23 6.55 -13.65
CA GLY A 154 -2.91 6.73 -14.24
C GLY A 154 -2.03 5.51 -13.96
N ILE A 155 -2.04 5.01 -12.73
CA ILE A 155 -1.30 3.81 -12.31
C ILE A 155 -1.83 2.58 -13.03
N ASN A 156 -3.15 2.41 -13.08
CA ASN A 156 -3.80 1.31 -13.79
C ASN A 156 -3.53 1.32 -15.31
N ARG A 157 -3.40 2.50 -15.93
CA ARG A 157 -2.97 2.65 -17.33
C ARG A 157 -1.48 2.36 -17.49
N ALA A 158 -0.63 2.79 -16.58
CA ALA A 158 0.81 2.54 -16.61
C ALA A 158 1.15 1.04 -16.50
N LEU A 159 0.35 0.27 -15.76
CA LEU A 159 0.46 -1.19 -15.71
C LEU A 159 0.09 -1.87 -17.04
N GLY A 160 -0.62 -1.18 -17.94
CA GLY A 160 -0.89 -1.62 -19.31
C GLY A 160 -1.80 -2.85 -19.45
N LYS A 161 -2.36 -3.36 -18.35
CA LYS A 161 -3.15 -4.61 -18.30
C LYS A 161 -4.65 -4.37 -18.11
N THR A 162 -5.10 -3.13 -18.23
CA THR A 162 -6.52 -2.82 -18.12
C THR A 162 -7.18 -2.86 -19.50
N PRO A 163 -8.37 -3.48 -19.64
CA PRO A 163 -9.10 -3.41 -20.89
C PRO A 163 -9.39 -1.94 -21.19
N VAL A 164 -8.91 -1.46 -22.34
CA VAL A 164 -9.35 -0.17 -22.89
C VAL A 164 -10.88 -0.23 -22.93
N SER A 165 -11.55 0.71 -22.27
CA SER A 165 -13.01 0.85 -22.36
C SER A 165 -13.41 0.73 -23.82
N GLY A 166 -14.15 -0.34 -24.13
CA GLY A 166 -14.21 -0.90 -25.46
C GLY A 166 -14.40 0.15 -26.55
N THR A 167 -13.40 0.28 -27.42
CA THR A 167 -13.73 0.49 -28.83
C THR A 167 -14.48 -0.76 -29.25
N ALA A 168 -15.80 -0.71 -29.16
CA ALA A 168 -16.67 -1.60 -29.90
C ALA A 168 -16.18 -1.54 -31.35
N LEU A 169 -15.51 -2.61 -31.78
CA LEU A 169 -15.21 -2.81 -33.19
C LEU A 169 -16.58 -2.97 -33.85
N HIS A 170 -16.95 -1.92 -34.57
CA HIS A 170 -18.19 -1.80 -35.32
C HIS A 170 -18.05 -2.48 -36.68
#